data_AF-B0VJE9-F1
#
_entry.id   AF-B0VJE9-F1
#
_cell.length_a   1.000
_cell.length_b   1.000
_cell.length_c   1.000
_cell.angle_alpha   90.00
_cell.angle_beta   90.00
_cell.angle_gamma   90.00
#
_symmetry.space_group_name_H-M   'P 1'
#
loop_
_entity.id
_entity.type
_entity.pdbx_description
1 polymer ?
#
loop_
_entity_poly.entity_id
_entity_poly.type
_entity_poly.pdbx_seq_one_letter_code
_entity_poly.pdbx_strand_id
1 'polypeptide(L)'
;MAIFLCKVLAMRKIMSLTLFTLCVLSSWAQINSVEQTISDSLALAREKEIISEYGFRDTATLAEVANKLQIKDIDRWKSYLGLEPHNEKLDKMSLRKLGITPYKALLAQQYSIYGFTELSTLEEVATALKMPVKKIKQEIGLDKPNSPKWDSYSLQSLNLTPEDIKKIHREFEEKSLNFGLNVTLVGMLTVFTALLITSIIIGQLNHLNRPAKEKKADLKITPGGKVRSASATLNHNVIAALVATIFLHEQSLEEKRKIALTFKRTPTNQWRASAMLNMPNREMYLKRR
;
A
#
# COMPACT_ATOMS: atom_id res chain seq x y z
N MET A 1 39.61 -50.58 64.17
CA MET A 1 40.41 -49.77 63.22
C MET A 1 39.60 -49.15 62.07
N ALA A 2 38.41 -49.64 61.70
CA ALA A 2 37.64 -49.11 60.56
C ALA A 2 37.00 -47.72 60.75
N ILE A 3 36.66 -47.33 62.00
CA ILE A 3 35.98 -46.06 62.30
C ILE A 3 36.93 -44.85 62.17
N PHE A 4 38.22 -45.05 62.47
CA PHE A 4 39.24 -43.99 62.35
C PHE A 4 39.55 -43.65 60.88
N LEU A 5 39.59 -44.67 60.00
CA LEU A 5 39.80 -44.48 58.56
C LEU A 5 38.65 -43.69 57.90
N CYS A 6 37.41 -43.90 58.34
CA CYS A 6 36.25 -43.19 57.79
C CYS A 6 36.24 -41.69 58.17
N LYS A 7 36.64 -41.34 59.40
CA LYS A 7 36.77 -39.94 59.84
C LYS A 7 37.88 -39.17 59.11
N VAL A 8 39.02 -39.81 58.86
CA VAL A 8 40.15 -39.19 58.15
C VAL A 8 39.79 -38.93 56.67
N LEU A 9 39.05 -39.84 56.03
CA LEU A 9 38.57 -39.66 54.66
C LEU A 9 37.51 -38.55 54.54
N ALA A 10 36.65 -38.39 55.56
CA ALA A 10 35.65 -37.31 55.60
C ALA A 10 36.31 -35.93 55.79
N MET A 11 37.28 -35.79 56.72
CA MET A 11 38.01 -34.53 56.91
C MET A 11 38.82 -34.11 55.68
N ARG A 12 39.43 -35.07 54.97
CA ARG A 12 40.22 -34.77 53.76
C ARG A 12 39.34 -34.27 52.60
N LYS A 13 38.10 -34.77 52.47
CA LYS A 13 37.11 -34.30 51.50
C LYS A 13 36.59 -32.89 51.84
N ILE A 14 36.33 -32.61 53.12
CA ILE A 14 35.89 -31.28 53.56
C ILE A 14 36.98 -30.24 53.33
N MET A 15 38.24 -30.57 53.67
CA MET A 15 39.38 -29.65 53.49
C MET A 15 39.66 -29.37 52.00
N SER A 16 39.49 -30.36 51.13
CA SER A 16 39.58 -30.20 49.68
C SER A 16 38.45 -29.32 49.12
N LEU A 17 37.23 -29.46 49.65
CA LEU A 17 36.08 -28.65 49.24
C LEU A 17 36.28 -27.18 49.64
N THR A 18 36.76 -26.93 50.86
CA THR A 18 37.02 -25.56 51.35
C THR A 18 38.17 -24.88 50.59
N LEU A 19 39.21 -25.65 50.20
CA LEU A 19 40.31 -25.12 49.41
C LEU A 19 39.86 -24.78 47.99
N PHE A 20 39.00 -25.61 47.39
CA PHE A 20 38.44 -25.37 46.06
C PHE A 20 37.52 -24.14 46.04
N THR A 21 36.68 -23.96 47.06
CA THR A 21 35.86 -22.75 47.19
C THR A 21 36.70 -21.48 47.38
N LEU A 22 37.83 -21.56 48.10
CA LEU A 22 38.72 -20.42 48.31
C LEU A 22 39.47 -20.03 47.01
N CYS A 23 39.93 -21.02 46.23
CA CYS A 23 40.57 -20.78 44.94
C CYS A 23 39.60 -20.18 43.91
N VAL A 24 38.36 -20.67 43.83
CA VAL A 24 37.34 -20.11 42.92
C VAL A 24 37.01 -18.65 43.28
N LEU A 25 36.92 -18.31 44.57
CA LEU A 25 36.68 -16.92 45.00
C LEU A 25 37.87 -15.98 44.65
N SER A 26 39.11 -16.47 44.72
CA SER A 26 40.29 -15.66 44.35
C SER A 26 40.44 -15.43 42.83
N SER A 27 39.99 -16.36 41.99
CA SER A 27 40.06 -16.20 40.52
C SER A 27 39.08 -15.14 39.99
N TRP A 28 37.93 -14.94 40.64
CA TRP A 28 36.97 -13.90 40.25
C TRP A 28 37.46 -12.48 40.58
N ALA A 29 38.26 -12.32 41.65
CA ALA A 29 38.84 -11.03 42.01
C ALA A 29 39.92 -10.54 41.01
N GLN A 30 40.66 -11.47 40.40
CA GLN A 30 41.69 -11.12 39.41
C GLN A 30 41.10 -10.71 38.06
N ILE A 31 40.00 -11.35 37.62
CA ILE A 31 39.36 -11.06 36.32
C ILE A 31 38.85 -9.61 36.26
N ASN A 32 38.20 -9.12 37.33
CA ASN A 32 37.67 -7.75 37.38
C ASN A 32 38.77 -6.67 37.29
N SER A 33 39.92 -6.90 37.92
CA SER A 33 41.03 -5.94 37.90
C SER A 33 41.68 -5.81 36.51
N VAL A 34 41.77 -6.92 35.77
CA VAL A 34 42.34 -6.95 34.42
C VAL A 34 41.40 -6.28 33.41
N GLU A 35 40.09 -6.51 33.52
CA GLU A 35 39.08 -5.90 32.63
C GLU A 35 38.99 -4.38 32.83
N GLN A 36 39.08 -3.88 34.07
CA GLN A 36 39.18 -2.44 34.36
C GLN A 36 40.46 -1.82 33.79
N THR A 37 41.61 -2.48 33.95
CA THR A 37 42.89 -1.92 33.50
C THR A 37 42.99 -1.85 31.96
N ILE A 38 42.42 -2.84 31.25
CA ILE A 38 42.34 -2.83 29.79
C ILE A 38 41.41 -1.71 29.31
N SER A 39 40.25 -1.53 29.96
CA SER A 39 39.31 -0.44 29.68
C SER A 39 39.97 0.95 29.81
N ASP A 40 40.75 1.17 30.87
CA ASP A 40 41.46 2.43 31.10
C ASP A 40 42.53 2.71 30.03
N SER A 41 43.28 1.70 29.60
CA SER A 41 44.27 1.85 28.53
C SER A 41 43.66 2.21 27.17
N LEU A 42 42.50 1.63 26.85
CA LEU A 42 41.77 1.89 25.61
C LEU A 42 41.12 3.27 25.65
N ALA A 43 40.55 3.66 26.80
CA ALA A 43 40.02 5.00 27.01
C ALA A 43 41.11 6.07 26.84
N LEU A 44 42.31 5.86 27.40
CA LEU A 44 43.44 6.77 27.22
C LEU A 44 43.94 6.85 25.76
N ALA A 45 43.87 5.76 25.00
CA ALA A 45 44.17 5.77 23.58
C ALA A 45 43.14 6.62 22.81
N ARG A 46 41.85 6.43 23.08
CA ARG A 46 40.78 7.23 22.47
C ARG A 46 40.83 8.70 22.88
N GLU A 47 41.22 9.03 24.09
CA GLU A 47 41.43 10.42 24.50
C GLU A 47 42.49 11.12 23.65
N LYS A 48 43.58 10.43 23.28
CA LYS A 48 44.61 10.97 22.38
C LYS A 48 44.06 11.20 20.97
N GLU A 49 43.23 10.28 20.47
CA GLU A 49 42.57 10.41 19.17
C GLU A 49 41.61 11.60 19.17
N ILE A 50 40.82 11.80 20.23
CA ILE A 50 39.90 12.93 20.37
C ILE A 50 40.64 14.26 20.37
N ILE A 51 41.80 14.33 21.03
CA ILE A 51 42.65 15.52 20.99
C ILE A 51 43.11 15.81 19.56
N SER A 52 43.41 14.78 18.77
CA SER A 52 43.84 14.94 17.37
C SER A 52 42.69 15.30 16.41
N GLU A 53 41.49 14.77 16.63
CA GLU A 53 40.35 14.92 15.72
C GLU A 53 39.53 16.18 16.02
N TYR A 54 39.27 16.46 17.31
CA TYR A 54 38.40 17.55 17.74
C TYR A 54 39.13 18.71 18.43
N GLY A 55 40.40 18.54 18.78
CA GLY A 55 41.25 19.64 19.26
C GLY A 55 40.88 20.21 20.63
N PHE A 56 40.23 19.44 21.52
CA PHE A 56 39.97 19.86 22.90
C PHE A 56 40.66 18.94 23.93
N ARG A 57 41.04 19.53 25.06
CA ARG A 57 41.70 18.86 26.19
C ARG A 57 40.80 18.94 27.43
N ASP A 58 41.19 18.22 28.47
CA ASP A 58 40.58 18.27 29.80
C ASP A 58 40.60 19.67 30.45
N THR A 59 41.47 20.58 29.99
CA THR A 59 41.50 21.98 30.42
C THR A 59 40.46 22.87 29.76
N ALA A 60 39.83 22.43 28.66
CA ALA A 60 38.83 23.21 27.95
C ALA A 60 37.56 23.40 28.78
N THR A 61 36.89 24.54 28.59
CA THR A 61 35.60 24.82 29.25
C THR A 61 34.47 24.03 28.62
N LEU A 62 33.42 23.73 29.39
CA LEU A 62 32.26 23.00 28.88
C LEU A 62 31.62 23.70 27.67
N ALA A 63 31.52 25.03 27.70
CA ALA A 63 31.03 25.83 26.57
C ALA A 63 31.94 25.75 25.32
N GLU A 64 33.26 25.76 25.50
CA GLU A 64 34.20 25.59 24.38
C GLU A 64 34.09 24.21 23.74
N VAL A 65 33.93 23.17 24.57
CA VAL A 65 33.76 21.79 24.10
C VAL A 65 32.43 21.62 23.36
N ALA A 66 31.34 22.21 23.88
CA ALA A 66 30.05 22.22 23.20
C ALA A 66 30.13 22.88 21.83
N ASN A 67 30.86 23.99 21.71
CA ASN A 67 31.07 24.68 20.44
C ASN A 67 31.90 23.85 19.46
N LYS A 68 32.99 23.21 19.93
CA LYS A 68 33.84 22.35 19.10
C LYS A 68 33.11 21.10 18.61
N LEU A 69 32.25 20.52 19.45
CA LEU A 69 31.40 19.37 19.12
C LEU A 69 30.09 19.75 18.42
N GLN A 70 29.87 21.04 18.13
CA GLN A 70 28.69 21.60 17.46
C GLN A 70 27.35 21.18 18.11
N ILE A 71 27.30 21.17 19.44
CA ILE A 71 26.12 20.74 20.19
C ILE A 71 25.06 21.84 20.17
N LYS A 72 23.88 21.55 19.62
CA LYS A 72 22.76 22.51 19.51
C LYS A 72 22.04 22.75 20.85
N ASP A 73 22.01 21.75 21.72
CA ASP A 73 21.28 21.78 22.99
C ASP A 73 22.23 21.40 24.15
N ILE A 74 22.80 22.42 24.78
CA ILE A 74 23.78 22.28 25.86
C ILE A 74 23.12 21.72 27.12
N ASP A 75 21.88 22.11 27.41
CA ASP A 75 21.15 21.70 28.62
C ASP A 75 20.88 20.20 28.59
N ARG A 76 20.42 19.68 27.45
CA ARG A 76 20.22 18.25 27.28
C ARG A 76 21.53 17.48 27.34
N TRP A 77 22.61 18.01 26.78
CA TRP A 77 23.93 17.39 26.86
C TRP A 77 24.48 17.34 28.30
N LYS A 78 24.29 18.40 29.10
CA LYS A 78 24.61 18.41 30.54
C LYS A 78 23.89 17.31 31.31
N SER A 79 22.61 17.07 31.00
CA SER A 79 21.84 15.99 31.65
C SER A 79 22.49 14.62 31.43
N TYR A 80 23.03 14.36 30.24
CA TYR A 80 23.74 13.12 29.92
C TYR A 80 25.12 13.02 30.58
N LEU A 81 25.74 14.15 30.91
CA LEU A 81 26.98 14.20 31.69
C LEU A 81 26.75 13.99 33.19
N GLY A 82 25.48 13.99 33.65
CA GLY A 82 25.09 13.96 35.06
C GLY A 82 25.22 15.32 35.74
N LEU A 83 25.17 16.41 34.97
CA LEU A 83 25.23 17.79 35.44
C LEU A 83 23.84 18.42 35.46
N GLU A 84 23.68 19.46 36.27
CA GLU A 84 22.46 20.26 36.31
C GLU A 84 22.27 21.03 34.97
N PRO A 85 21.17 20.82 34.24
CA PRO A 85 20.99 21.35 32.89
C PRO A 85 21.01 22.88 32.86
N HIS A 86 20.26 23.54 33.76
CA HIS A 86 20.07 25.00 33.74
C HIS A 86 21.14 25.79 34.51
N ASN A 87 22.20 25.14 34.99
CA ASN A 87 23.23 25.82 35.78
C ASN A 87 24.30 26.43 34.86
N GLU A 88 24.21 27.75 34.64
CA GLU A 88 25.14 28.52 33.80
C GLU A 88 26.58 28.59 34.36
N LYS A 89 26.77 28.35 35.66
CA LYS A 89 28.10 28.40 36.28
C LYS A 89 28.97 27.22 35.81
N LEU A 90 28.35 26.10 35.47
CA LEU A 90 29.03 24.89 35.00
C LEU A 90 29.62 25.08 33.59
N ASP A 91 29.05 25.97 32.78
CA ASP A 91 29.51 26.23 31.40
C ASP A 91 30.93 26.81 31.35
N LYS A 92 31.28 27.59 32.38
CA LYS A 92 32.58 28.26 32.51
C LYS A 92 33.62 27.38 33.21
N MET A 93 33.23 26.21 33.74
CA MET A 93 34.16 25.29 34.39
C MET A 93 34.87 24.43 33.34
N SER A 94 36.13 24.08 33.63
CA SER A 94 36.88 23.13 32.80
C SER A 94 36.42 21.70 33.04
N LEU A 95 36.53 20.85 32.02
CA LEU A 95 36.19 19.42 32.11
C LEU A 95 36.89 18.74 33.29
N ARG A 96 38.17 19.06 33.53
CA ARG A 96 38.94 18.56 34.68
C ARG A 96 38.32 18.93 36.03
N LYS A 97 37.80 20.17 36.19
CA LYS A 97 37.14 20.60 37.44
C LYS A 97 35.82 19.90 37.66
N LEU A 98 35.15 19.51 36.58
CA LEU A 98 33.89 18.77 36.61
C LEU A 98 34.09 17.25 36.75
N GLY A 99 35.34 16.76 36.74
CA GLY A 99 35.65 15.33 36.77
C GLY A 99 35.19 14.59 35.51
N ILE A 100 35.06 15.30 34.39
CA ILE A 100 34.60 14.75 33.11
C ILE A 100 35.81 14.56 32.21
N THR A 101 35.97 13.36 31.67
CA THR A 101 37.01 13.09 30.66
C THR A 101 36.56 13.58 29.28
N PRO A 102 37.50 13.95 28.39
CA PRO A 102 37.18 14.28 27.00
C PRO A 102 36.39 13.16 26.29
N TYR A 103 36.69 11.89 26.62
CA TYR A 103 35.97 10.75 26.07
C TYR A 103 34.51 10.70 26.55
N LYS A 104 34.25 10.92 27.84
CA LYS A 104 32.88 10.98 28.38
C LYS A 104 32.07 12.13 27.76
N ALA A 105 32.71 13.26 27.48
CA ALA A 105 32.09 14.39 26.79
C ALA A 105 31.61 14.02 25.38
N LEU A 106 32.44 13.28 24.63
CA LEU A 106 32.10 12.78 23.30
C LEU A 106 30.98 11.72 23.35
N LEU A 107 31.04 10.76 24.28
CA LEU A 107 29.97 9.76 24.43
C LEU A 107 28.62 10.41 24.73
N ALA A 108 28.59 11.45 25.58
CA ALA A 108 27.37 12.20 25.86
C ALA A 108 26.85 12.95 24.63
N GLN A 109 27.74 13.46 23.78
CA GLN A 109 27.36 14.09 22.51
C GLN A 109 26.76 13.05 21.54
N GLN A 110 27.40 11.89 21.37
CA GLN A 110 26.88 10.80 20.55
C GLN A 110 25.49 10.35 21.03
N TYR A 111 25.33 10.16 22.34
CA TYR A 111 24.04 9.78 22.91
C TYR A 111 22.97 10.85 22.66
N SER A 112 23.32 12.13 22.75
CA SER A 112 22.38 13.23 22.49
C SER A 112 21.90 13.29 21.03
N ILE A 113 22.76 12.91 20.07
CA ILE A 113 22.48 12.98 18.63
C ILE A 113 21.80 11.70 18.13
N TYR A 114 22.33 10.54 18.52
CA TYR A 114 21.96 9.23 17.97
C TYR A 114 21.08 8.40 18.90
N GLY A 115 21.08 8.69 20.22
CA GLY A 115 20.41 7.88 21.23
C GLY A 115 21.18 6.62 21.67
N PHE A 116 22.39 6.42 21.14
CA PHE A 116 23.32 5.35 21.48
C PHE A 116 24.77 5.86 21.37
N THR A 117 25.73 5.08 21.86
CA THR A 117 27.16 5.46 21.88
C THR A 117 28.03 4.39 21.22
N GLU A 118 29.31 4.69 21.00
CA GLU A 118 30.30 3.68 20.57
C GLU A 118 30.43 2.47 21.51
N LEU A 119 30.10 2.65 22.80
CA LEU A 119 30.14 1.59 23.80
C LEU A 119 28.85 0.76 23.83
N SER A 120 27.77 1.24 23.20
CA SER A 120 26.49 0.55 23.18
C SER A 120 26.59 -0.76 22.40
N THR A 121 25.86 -1.77 22.88
CA THR A 121 25.78 -3.08 22.25
C THR A 121 24.94 -3.02 20.96
N LEU A 122 25.14 -3.97 20.05
CA LEU A 122 24.31 -4.05 18.84
C LEU A 122 22.81 -4.19 19.16
N GLU A 123 22.47 -4.82 20.29
CA GLU A 123 21.09 -4.96 20.75
C GLU A 123 20.49 -3.62 21.21
N GLU A 124 21.23 -2.83 21.98
CA GLU A 124 20.83 -1.48 22.39
C GLU A 124 20.67 -0.54 21.20
N VAL A 125 21.60 -0.61 20.24
CA VAL A 125 21.57 0.17 19.01
C VAL A 125 20.34 -0.19 18.16
N ALA A 126 20.05 -1.48 18.05
CA ALA A 126 18.87 -1.97 17.33
C ALA A 126 17.56 -1.52 17.99
N THR A 127 17.48 -1.52 19.33
CA THR A 127 16.31 -1.02 20.05
C THR A 127 16.15 0.49 19.91
N ALA A 128 17.24 1.26 19.98
CA ALA A 128 17.22 2.70 19.77
C ALA A 128 16.72 3.09 18.36
N LEU A 129 17.19 2.37 17.34
CA LEU A 129 16.83 2.61 15.93
C LEU A 129 15.55 1.90 15.49
N LYS A 130 14.95 1.08 16.36
CA LYS A 130 13.81 0.19 16.03
C LYS A 130 14.06 -0.67 14.79
N MET A 131 15.32 -1.08 14.59
CA MET A 131 15.76 -1.89 13.45
C MET A 131 16.06 -3.32 13.90
N PRO A 132 15.70 -4.37 13.14
CA PRO A 132 16.05 -5.73 13.51
C PRO A 132 17.58 -5.93 13.56
N VAL A 133 18.11 -6.45 14.68
CA VAL A 133 19.55 -6.69 14.88
C VAL A 133 20.17 -7.49 13.73
N LYS A 134 19.44 -8.48 13.23
CA LYS A 134 19.86 -9.30 12.08
C LYS A 134 20.18 -8.47 10.84
N LYS A 135 19.42 -7.41 10.57
CA LYS A 135 19.64 -6.54 9.43
C LYS A 135 20.90 -5.71 9.60
N ILE A 136 21.12 -5.18 10.80
CA ILE A 136 22.36 -4.45 11.13
C ILE A 136 23.57 -5.35 10.90
N LYS A 137 23.54 -6.58 11.43
CA LYS A 137 24.61 -7.57 11.25
C LYS A 137 24.86 -7.95 9.78
N GLN A 138 23.80 -8.02 8.97
CA GLN A 138 23.89 -8.30 7.54
C GLN A 138 24.60 -7.18 6.78
N GLU A 139 24.22 -5.93 7.06
CA GLU A 139 24.80 -4.76 6.36
C GLU A 139 26.23 -4.46 6.81
N ILE A 140 26.59 -4.78 8.06
CA ILE A 140 27.98 -4.71 8.55
C ILE A 140 28.88 -5.79 7.90
N GLY A 141 28.29 -6.86 7.38
CA GLY A 141 29.03 -7.97 6.76
C GLY A 141 29.64 -8.97 7.75
N LEU A 142 29.04 -9.13 8.94
CA LEU A 142 29.53 -10.08 9.94
C LEU A 142 29.24 -11.53 9.55
N ASP A 143 30.19 -12.42 9.84
CA ASP A 143 30.04 -13.86 9.63
C ASP A 143 28.88 -14.41 10.47
N LYS A 144 27.93 -15.07 9.78
CA LYS A 144 26.72 -15.68 10.36
C LYS A 144 25.86 -14.67 11.16
N PRO A 145 25.09 -13.81 10.49
CA PRO A 145 24.30 -12.74 11.11
C PRO A 145 23.14 -13.24 11.99
N ASN A 146 22.81 -14.54 11.95
CA ASN A 146 21.82 -15.16 12.83
C ASN A 146 22.40 -15.61 14.19
N SER A 147 23.71 -15.53 14.40
CA SER A 147 24.32 -15.98 15.65
C SER A 147 24.20 -14.93 16.77
N PRO A 148 23.90 -15.36 18.01
CA PRO A 148 23.79 -14.45 19.16
C PRO A 148 25.13 -13.95 19.68
N LYS A 149 26.24 -14.54 19.23
CA LYS A 149 27.61 -14.21 19.66
C LYS A 149 27.92 -12.72 19.53
N TRP A 150 27.40 -12.09 18.48
CA TRP A 150 27.70 -10.69 18.16
C TRP A 150 26.82 -9.69 18.89
N ASP A 151 25.75 -10.11 19.58
CA ASP A 151 24.78 -9.19 20.19
C ASP A 151 25.37 -8.39 21.35
N SER A 152 26.26 -9.00 22.12
CA SER A 152 26.93 -8.36 23.27
C SER A 152 28.15 -7.51 22.88
N TYR A 153 28.51 -7.46 21.59
CA TYR A 153 29.67 -6.68 21.13
C TYR A 153 29.27 -5.21 21.03
N SER A 154 30.15 -4.33 21.53
CA SER A 154 30.01 -2.89 21.38
C SER A 154 30.39 -2.46 19.97
N LEU A 155 29.83 -1.34 19.50
CA LEU A 155 30.20 -0.77 18.19
C LEU A 155 31.72 -0.54 18.07
N GLN A 156 32.35 -0.10 19.15
CA GLN A 156 33.79 0.10 19.22
C GLN A 156 34.58 -1.19 18.96
N SER A 157 34.15 -2.32 19.52
CA SER A 157 34.81 -3.61 19.31
C SER A 157 34.72 -4.12 17.87
N LEU A 158 33.74 -3.62 17.12
CA LEU A 158 33.52 -3.91 15.71
C LEU A 158 34.18 -2.88 14.78
N ASN A 159 34.91 -1.90 15.34
CA ASN A 159 35.49 -0.76 14.62
C ASN A 159 34.44 0.04 13.81
N LEU A 160 33.23 0.18 14.36
CA LEU A 160 32.14 0.94 13.74
C LEU A 160 31.90 2.24 14.48
N THR A 161 31.64 3.30 13.73
CA THR A 161 31.22 4.58 14.31
C THR A 161 29.69 4.68 14.34
N PRO A 162 29.11 5.52 15.23
CA PRO A 162 27.67 5.79 15.21
C PRO A 162 27.17 6.37 13.87
N GLU A 163 28.05 7.05 13.12
CA GLU A 163 27.74 7.58 11.80
C GLU A 163 27.51 6.48 10.76
N ASP A 164 28.34 5.43 10.78
CA ASP A 164 28.21 4.27 9.89
C ASP A 164 26.85 3.58 10.11
N ILE A 165 26.46 3.41 11.38
CA ILE A 165 25.17 2.83 11.74
C ILE A 165 24.01 3.69 11.25
N LYS A 166 24.12 5.03 11.36
CA LYS A 166 23.08 5.93 10.84
C LYS A 166 22.95 5.84 9.32
N LYS A 167 24.07 5.67 8.61
CA LYS A 167 24.05 5.46 7.16
C LYS A 167 23.33 4.16 6.81
N ILE A 168 23.66 3.06 7.50
CA ILE A 168 22.98 1.77 7.34
C ILE A 168 21.48 1.91 7.62
N HIS A 169 21.10 2.64 8.67
CA HIS A 169 19.69 2.87 9.00
C HIS A 169 18.96 3.61 7.88
N ARG A 170 19.56 4.65 7.30
CA ARG A 170 18.97 5.41 6.18
C ARG A 170 18.79 4.53 4.93
N GLU A 171 19.80 3.74 4.59
CA GLU A 171 19.73 2.78 3.48
C GLU A 171 18.63 1.73 3.71
N PHE A 172 18.50 1.27 4.96
CA PHE A 172 17.43 0.34 5.36
C PHE A 172 16.04 0.96 5.22
N GLU A 173 15.83 2.19 5.70
CA GLU A 173 14.54 2.88 5.57
C GLU A 173 14.14 3.04 4.11
N GLU A 174 15.05 3.51 3.26
CA GLU A 174 14.81 3.69 1.82
C GLU A 174 14.43 2.36 1.15
N LYS A 175 15.16 1.29 1.46
CA LYS A 175 14.87 -0.05 0.94
C LYS A 175 13.54 -0.60 1.46
N SER A 176 13.19 -0.32 2.71
CA SER A 176 11.93 -0.76 3.32
C SER A 176 10.71 -0.10 2.68
N LEU A 177 10.80 1.21 2.39
CA LEU A 177 9.76 1.98 1.71
C LEU A 177 9.55 1.46 0.28
N ASN A 178 10.64 1.23 -0.45
CA ASN A 178 10.59 0.66 -1.79
C ASN A 178 9.99 -0.75 -1.77
N PHE A 179 10.30 -1.56 -0.75
CA PHE A 179 9.71 -2.89 -0.62
C PHE A 179 8.19 -2.83 -0.37
N GLY A 180 7.73 -1.95 0.53
CA GLY A 180 6.30 -1.76 0.80
C GLY A 180 5.52 -1.31 -0.44
N LEU A 181 6.05 -0.33 -1.18
CA LEU A 181 5.46 0.13 -2.44
C LEU A 181 5.43 -0.98 -3.49
N ASN A 182 6.51 -1.74 -3.65
CA ASN A 182 6.56 -2.84 -4.61
C ASN A 182 5.56 -3.95 -4.27
N VAL A 183 5.44 -4.33 -2.99
CA VAL A 183 4.49 -5.37 -2.55
C VAL A 183 3.04 -4.93 -2.79
N THR A 184 2.69 -3.69 -2.45
CA THR A 184 1.34 -3.16 -2.68
C THR A 184 1.02 -3.04 -4.18
N LEU A 185 1.99 -2.63 -5.00
CA LEU A 185 1.83 -2.52 -6.45
C LEU A 185 1.61 -3.89 -7.11
N VAL A 186 2.38 -4.91 -6.71
CA VAL A 186 2.17 -6.29 -7.19
C VAL A 186 0.83 -6.85 -6.69
N GLY A 187 0.47 -6.60 -5.43
CA GLY A 187 -0.83 -6.98 -4.88
C GLY A 187 -2.00 -6.34 -5.63
N MET A 188 -1.93 -5.05 -5.92
CA MET A 188 -2.95 -4.35 -6.70
C MET A 188 -3.02 -4.92 -8.12
N LEU A 189 -1.88 -5.12 -8.79
CA LEU A 189 -1.83 -5.63 -10.15
C LEU A 189 -2.41 -7.04 -10.27
N THR A 190 -2.13 -7.92 -9.30
CA THR A 190 -2.69 -9.29 -9.27
C THR A 190 -4.21 -9.30 -9.07
N VAL A 191 -4.74 -8.42 -8.22
CA VAL A 191 -6.21 -8.28 -8.06
C VAL A 191 -6.84 -7.73 -9.33
N PHE A 192 -6.25 -6.71 -9.95
CA PHE A 192 -6.75 -6.13 -11.21
C PHE A 192 -6.73 -7.14 -12.36
N THR A 193 -5.69 -7.96 -12.50
CA THR A 193 -5.64 -8.99 -13.56
C THR A 193 -6.68 -10.08 -13.34
N ALA A 194 -6.90 -10.51 -12.09
CA ALA A 194 -7.96 -11.46 -11.75
C ALA A 194 -9.36 -10.91 -12.09
N LEU A 195 -9.63 -9.65 -11.76
CA LEU A 195 -10.89 -8.98 -12.11
C LEU A 195 -11.05 -8.80 -13.63
N LEU A 196 -9.98 -8.49 -14.34
CA LEU A 196 -10.00 -8.34 -15.80
C LEU A 196 -10.32 -9.68 -16.48
N ILE A 197 -9.66 -10.77 -16.06
CA ILE A 197 -9.93 -12.12 -16.59
C ILE A 197 -11.38 -12.53 -16.34
N THR A 198 -11.88 -12.36 -15.11
CA THR A 198 -13.28 -12.69 -14.78
C THR A 198 -14.27 -11.85 -15.58
N SER A 199 -14.01 -10.56 -15.77
CA SER A 199 -14.81 -9.70 -16.64
C SER A 199 -14.83 -10.17 -18.09
N ILE A 200 -13.69 -10.63 -18.64
CA ILE A 200 -13.64 -11.19 -19.99
C ILE A 200 -14.49 -12.46 -20.07
N ILE A 201 -14.36 -13.38 -19.10
CA ILE A 201 -15.11 -14.64 -19.08
C ILE A 201 -16.62 -14.36 -19.02
N ILE A 202 -17.06 -13.47 -18.12
CA ILE A 202 -18.47 -13.07 -18.01
C ILE A 202 -18.96 -12.42 -19.32
N GLY A 203 -18.14 -11.57 -19.94
CA GLY A 203 -18.47 -10.94 -21.22
C GLY A 203 -18.68 -11.97 -22.34
N GLN A 204 -17.80 -12.98 -22.42
CA GLN A 204 -17.93 -14.08 -23.39
C GLN A 204 -19.16 -14.95 -23.10
N LEU A 205 -19.41 -15.29 -21.82
CA LEU A 205 -20.59 -16.05 -21.42
C LEU A 205 -21.89 -15.31 -21.76
N ASN A 206 -21.95 -14.01 -21.49
CA ASN A 206 -23.12 -13.20 -21.80
C ASN A 206 -23.33 -13.05 -23.31
N HIS A 207 -22.25 -12.98 -24.11
CA HIS A 207 -22.35 -12.97 -25.56
C HIS A 207 -22.93 -14.28 -26.11
N LEU A 208 -22.48 -15.42 -25.57
CA LEU A 208 -22.94 -16.76 -25.95
C LEU A 208 -24.38 -17.04 -25.49
N ASN A 209 -24.77 -16.53 -24.31
CA ASN A 209 -26.11 -16.71 -23.76
C ASN A 209 -27.10 -15.59 -24.17
N ARG A 210 -26.83 -14.87 -25.26
CA ARG A 210 -27.75 -13.83 -25.73
C ARG A 210 -29.10 -14.48 -26.09
N PRO A 211 -30.22 -14.08 -25.47
CA PRO A 211 -31.53 -14.56 -25.87
C PRO A 211 -31.74 -14.20 -27.35
N ALA A 212 -32.31 -15.13 -28.11
CA ALA A 212 -32.58 -14.93 -29.52
C ALA A 212 -33.39 -13.63 -29.67
N LYS A 213 -32.87 -12.68 -30.45
CA LYS A 213 -33.58 -11.43 -30.74
C LYS A 213 -34.95 -11.80 -31.29
N GLU A 214 -36.01 -11.38 -30.60
CA GLU A 214 -37.37 -11.56 -31.08
C GLU A 214 -37.47 -10.90 -32.46
N LYS A 215 -37.61 -11.73 -33.50
CA LYS A 215 -37.88 -11.25 -34.85
C LYS A 215 -39.28 -10.65 -34.80
N LYS A 216 -39.35 -9.32 -34.71
CA LYS A 216 -40.63 -8.60 -34.83
C LYS A 216 -41.31 -9.07 -36.11
N ALA A 217 -42.54 -9.55 -35.98
CA ALA A 217 -43.31 -10.04 -37.11
C ALA A 217 -43.65 -8.85 -38.01
N ASP A 218 -42.88 -8.67 -39.08
CA ASP A 218 -43.08 -7.62 -40.06
C ASP A 218 -43.99 -8.13 -41.19
N LEU A 219 -45.00 -7.33 -41.53
CA LEU A 219 -45.95 -7.58 -42.60
C LEU A 219 -45.86 -6.46 -43.60
N LYS A 220 -45.35 -6.76 -44.79
CA LYS A 220 -45.30 -5.79 -45.90
C LYS A 220 -46.50 -6.02 -46.82
N ILE A 221 -47.46 -5.10 -46.75
CA ILE A 221 -48.70 -5.12 -47.54
C ILE A 221 -48.66 -4.03 -48.61
N THR A 222 -49.12 -4.36 -49.82
CA THR A 222 -49.22 -3.41 -50.95
C THR A 222 -50.52 -2.58 -50.84
N PRO A 223 -50.63 -1.37 -51.43
CA PRO A 223 -51.84 -0.52 -51.42
C PRO A 223 -53.08 -1.08 -52.15
N GLY A 224 -53.18 -2.40 -52.31
CA GLY A 224 -54.33 -3.11 -52.88
C GLY A 224 -54.52 -4.48 -52.22
N GLY A 225 -54.18 -4.57 -50.92
CA GLY A 225 -54.47 -5.73 -50.06
C GLY A 225 -53.60 -6.98 -50.25
N LYS A 226 -52.70 -7.03 -51.24
CA LYS A 226 -51.84 -8.20 -51.47
C LYS A 226 -50.61 -8.22 -50.55
N VAL A 227 -50.42 -9.33 -49.83
CA VAL A 227 -49.28 -9.59 -48.95
C VAL A 227 -48.04 -9.95 -49.80
N ARG A 228 -46.96 -9.17 -49.69
CA ARG A 228 -45.70 -9.44 -50.43
C ARG A 228 -44.74 -10.34 -49.68
N SER A 229 -44.71 -10.21 -48.35
CA SER A 229 -43.89 -11.01 -47.46
C SER A 229 -44.50 -10.99 -46.07
N ALA A 230 -44.67 -12.17 -45.47
CA ALA A 230 -45.07 -12.33 -44.08
C ALA A 230 -43.98 -13.09 -43.32
N SER A 231 -43.70 -12.67 -42.08
CA SER A 231 -42.87 -13.45 -41.17
C SER A 231 -43.51 -14.82 -40.92
N ALA A 232 -42.70 -15.89 -40.93
CA ALA A 232 -43.16 -17.27 -40.71
C ALA A 232 -43.85 -17.51 -39.36
N THR A 233 -43.67 -16.59 -38.40
CA THR A 233 -44.24 -16.65 -37.05
C THR A 233 -45.65 -16.06 -36.96
N LEU A 234 -46.19 -15.48 -38.03
CA LEU A 234 -47.47 -14.78 -37.98
C LEU A 234 -48.64 -15.72 -38.33
N ASN A 235 -49.63 -15.76 -37.43
CA ASN A 235 -50.83 -16.59 -37.58
C ASN A 235 -51.65 -16.17 -38.82
N HIS A 236 -52.05 -17.15 -39.63
CA HIS A 236 -52.83 -16.97 -40.85
C HIS A 236 -54.14 -16.20 -40.61
N ASN A 237 -54.77 -16.39 -39.44
CA ASN A 237 -56.00 -15.68 -39.06
C ASN A 237 -55.76 -14.17 -38.89
N VAL A 238 -54.60 -13.79 -38.37
CA VAL A 238 -54.23 -12.37 -38.20
C VAL A 238 -53.97 -11.72 -39.55
N ILE A 239 -53.32 -12.45 -40.47
CA ILE A 239 -53.11 -11.99 -41.85
C ILE A 239 -54.46 -11.79 -42.56
N ALA A 240 -55.34 -12.78 -42.48
CA ALA A 240 -56.67 -12.72 -43.10
C ALA A 240 -57.50 -11.57 -42.53
N ALA A 241 -57.50 -11.37 -41.21
CA ALA A 241 -58.17 -10.26 -40.58
C ALA A 241 -57.62 -8.91 -41.06
N LEU A 242 -56.30 -8.75 -41.14
CA LEU A 242 -55.68 -7.50 -41.56
C LEU A 242 -55.99 -7.20 -43.04
N VAL A 243 -55.89 -8.20 -43.92
CA VAL A 243 -56.28 -8.05 -45.34
C VAL A 243 -57.76 -7.69 -45.48
N ALA A 244 -58.65 -8.37 -44.74
CA ALA A 244 -60.08 -8.07 -44.75
C ALA A 244 -60.38 -6.65 -44.26
N THR A 245 -59.70 -6.19 -43.21
CA THR A 245 -59.88 -4.81 -42.72
C THR A 245 -59.46 -3.76 -43.74
N ILE A 246 -58.36 -3.97 -44.47
CA ILE A 246 -57.93 -3.06 -45.53
C ILE A 246 -58.97 -3.05 -46.67
N PHE A 247 -59.44 -4.22 -47.08
CA PHE A 247 -60.42 -4.33 -48.16
C PHE A 247 -61.75 -3.66 -47.80
N LEU A 248 -62.27 -3.91 -46.58
CA LEU A 248 -63.47 -3.24 -46.09
C LEU A 248 -63.28 -1.73 -45.98
N HIS A 249 -62.09 -1.28 -45.60
CA HIS A 249 -61.78 0.14 -45.54
C HIS A 249 -61.81 0.78 -46.94
N GLU A 250 -61.17 0.18 -47.94
CA GLU A 250 -61.22 0.64 -49.33
C GLU A 250 -62.65 0.69 -49.86
N GLN A 251 -63.43 -0.37 -49.63
CA GLN A 251 -64.85 -0.40 -50.01
C GLN A 251 -65.65 0.72 -49.33
N SER A 252 -65.43 0.97 -48.04
CA SER A 252 -66.11 2.06 -47.32
C SER A 252 -65.79 3.44 -47.90
N LEU A 253 -64.55 3.66 -48.37
CA LEU A 253 -64.15 4.91 -49.02
C LEU A 253 -64.81 5.05 -50.40
N GLU A 254 -64.91 3.98 -51.17
CA GLU A 254 -65.64 3.98 -52.43
C GLU A 254 -67.13 4.29 -52.24
N GLU A 255 -67.78 3.66 -51.27
CA GLU A 255 -69.19 3.90 -50.95
C GLU A 255 -69.42 5.35 -50.52
N LYS A 256 -68.58 5.90 -49.64
CA LYS A 256 -68.62 7.32 -49.27
C LYS A 256 -68.48 8.24 -50.49
N ARG A 257 -67.58 7.92 -51.42
CA ARG A 257 -67.41 8.68 -52.67
C ARG A 257 -68.65 8.58 -53.56
N LYS A 258 -69.25 7.40 -53.71
CA LYS A 258 -70.49 7.20 -54.49
C LYS A 258 -71.65 8.00 -53.89
N ILE A 259 -71.83 7.93 -52.57
CA ILE A 259 -72.86 8.70 -51.85
C ILE A 259 -72.65 10.20 -52.05
N ALA A 260 -71.43 10.71 -51.89
CA ALA A 260 -71.12 12.12 -52.13
C ALA A 260 -71.42 12.58 -53.57
N LEU A 261 -71.20 11.71 -54.57
CA LEU A 261 -71.57 11.97 -55.96
C LEU A 261 -73.08 12.01 -56.19
N THR A 262 -73.86 11.21 -55.45
CA THR A 262 -75.32 11.23 -55.55
C THR A 262 -75.94 12.50 -54.97
N PHE A 263 -75.44 12.98 -53.83
CA PHE A 263 -75.92 14.22 -53.19
C PHE A 263 -75.57 15.49 -53.97
N LYS A 264 -74.51 15.47 -54.79
CA LYS A 264 -74.12 16.61 -55.64
C LYS A 264 -74.87 16.71 -56.98
N ARG A 265 -75.81 15.80 -57.29
CA ARG A 265 -76.63 15.92 -58.50
C ARG A 265 -77.67 17.03 -58.30
N THR A 266 -77.59 18.08 -59.11
CA THR A 266 -78.65 19.10 -59.25
C THR A 266 -79.98 18.40 -59.55
N PRO A 267 -81.09 18.72 -58.84
CA PRO A 267 -82.38 18.08 -59.12
C PRO A 267 -82.78 18.43 -60.56
N THR A 268 -82.74 17.44 -61.45
CA THR A 268 -83.20 17.62 -62.83
C THR A 268 -84.72 17.76 -62.78
N ASN A 269 -85.22 18.90 -63.25
CA ASN A 269 -86.65 19.17 -63.28
C ASN A 269 -87.33 18.21 -64.28
N GLN A 270 -87.95 17.14 -63.77
CA GLN A 270 -88.51 16.06 -64.60
C GLN A 270 -89.60 16.54 -65.56
N TRP A 271 -90.28 17.65 -65.24
CA TRP A 271 -91.25 18.27 -66.15
C TRP A 271 -90.60 18.73 -67.46
N ARG A 272 -89.41 19.37 -67.39
CA ARG A 272 -88.67 19.80 -68.59
C ARG A 272 -88.14 18.62 -69.41
N ALA A 273 -87.74 17.52 -68.74
CA ALA A 273 -87.26 16.33 -69.43
C ALA A 273 -88.40 15.55 -70.12
N SER A 274 -89.60 15.52 -69.53
CA SER A 274 -90.76 14.84 -70.11
C SER A 274 -91.26 15.48 -71.40
N ALA A 275 -91.18 16.81 -71.51
CA ALA A 275 -91.58 17.56 -72.71
C ALA A 275 -90.70 17.28 -73.93
N MET A 276 -89.45 16.87 -73.75
CA MET A 276 -88.55 16.47 -74.84
C MET A 276 -88.74 15.00 -75.28
N LEU A 277 -89.28 14.14 -74.41
CA LEU A 277 -89.51 12.72 -74.71
C LEU A 277 -90.90 12.45 -75.30
N ASN A 278 -91.93 13.19 -74.88
CA ASN A 278 -93.32 13.03 -75.33
C ASN A 278 -93.76 14.09 -76.35
N MET A 279 -92.96 14.35 -77.40
CA MET A 279 -93.40 15.18 -78.52
C MET A 279 -94.23 14.33 -79.51
N PRO A 280 -95.53 14.62 -79.74
CA PRO A 280 -96.44 13.75 -80.48
C PRO A 280 -96.16 13.62 -81.99
N ASN A 281 -95.20 14.38 -82.55
CA ASN A 281 -94.81 14.29 -83.97
C ASN A 281 -93.36 13.81 -84.18
N ARG A 282 -92.73 13.22 -83.16
CA ARG A 282 -91.32 12.78 -83.23
C ARG A 282 -91.07 11.72 -84.31
N GLU A 283 -92.05 10.89 -84.63
CA GLU A 283 -91.89 9.77 -85.57
C GLU A 283 -91.91 10.21 -87.05
N MET A 284 -92.46 11.39 -87.38
CA MET A 284 -92.56 11.85 -88.78
C MET A 284 -91.23 12.27 -89.38
N TYR A 285 -90.24 12.66 -88.56
CA TYR A 285 -88.96 13.17 -89.03
C TYR A 285 -87.87 12.11 -89.19
N LEU A 286 -88.09 10.87 -88.75
CA LEU A 286 -87.07 9.81 -88.81
C LEU A 286 -87.00 9.08 -90.16
N LYS A 287 -87.94 9.31 -91.10
CA LYS A 287 -87.99 8.58 -92.38
C LYS A 287 -87.30 9.28 -93.57
N ARG A 288 -86.53 10.34 -93.32
CA ARG A 288 -85.64 10.96 -94.33
C ARG A 288 -84.25 11.23 -93.73
N ARG A 289 -83.46 10.17 -93.56
CA ARG A 289 -82.03 10.14 -93.84
C ARG A 289 -81.50 8.72 -93.80
#